data_AF-A0A382S272-F1
#
_entry.id   AF-A0A382S272-F1
#
_cell.length_a   1.000
_cell.length_b   1.000
_cell.length_c   1.000
_cell.angle_alpha   90.00
_cell.angle_beta   90.00
_cell.angle_gamma   90.00
#
_symmetry.space_group_name_H-M   'P 1'
#
loop_
_entity.id
_entity.type
_entity.pdbx_description
1 polymer ?
#
loop_
_entity_poly.entity_id
_entity_poly.type
_entity_poly.pdbx_seq_one_letter_code
_entity_poly.pdbx_strand_id
1 'polypeptide(L)'
;IYTYKGYSPLYLEPLFIINPDEYPWLNDRGYQALELPNTEQFANHEAVWLKQTYLLGNHDDTKDVIRTFEKVTSAMLKEPKKFLELKFN
;
A
#
# COMPACT_ATOMS: atom_id res chain seq x y z
N ILE A 1 -14.74 2.02 -0.50
CA ILE A 1 -13.89 1.43 -1.56
C ILE A 1 -12.71 0.80 -0.84
N TYR A 2 -12.60 -0.54 -0.80
CA TYR A 2 -11.45 -1.21 -0.19
C TYR A 2 -10.29 -1.16 -1.18
N THR A 3 -9.40 -0.20 -1.01
CA THR A 3 -8.12 -0.16 -1.73
C THR A 3 -7.21 -1.24 -1.15
N TYR A 4 -6.71 -2.11 -2.02
CA TYR A 4 -5.71 -3.10 -1.64
C TYR A 4 -4.42 -2.36 -1.27
N LYS A 5 -4.05 -2.35 0.02
CA LYS A 5 -2.84 -1.67 0.53
C LYS A 5 -1.56 -2.22 -0.09
N GLY A 6 -1.57 -3.50 -0.47
CA GLY A 6 -0.44 -4.17 -1.11
C GLY A 6 0.66 -4.59 -0.16
N TYR A 7 1.46 -3.62 0.28
CA TYR A 7 2.58 -3.87 1.20
C TYR A 7 2.42 -3.00 2.44
N SER A 8 2.64 -3.60 3.61
CA SER A 8 3.00 -2.84 4.81
C SER A 8 4.45 -3.10 5.17
N PRO A 9 5.12 -2.16 5.84
CA PRO A 9 6.44 -2.40 6.38
C PRO A 9 6.43 -3.67 7.24
N LEU A 10 7.32 -4.62 6.93
CA LEU A 10 7.25 -5.98 7.46
C LEU A 10 7.27 -6.01 9.01
N TYR A 11 8.04 -5.12 9.63
CA TYR A 11 8.15 -5.00 11.09
C TYR A 11 6.88 -4.46 11.77
N LEU A 12 5.92 -3.95 11.00
CA LEU A 12 4.59 -3.54 11.47
C LEU A 12 3.52 -4.61 11.23
N GLU A 13 3.86 -5.72 10.59
CA GLU A 13 2.90 -6.81 10.37
C GLU A 13 2.62 -7.54 11.71
N PRO A 14 1.38 -8.01 11.94
CA PRO A 14 0.98 -8.71 13.17
C PRO A 14 1.96 -9.81 13.63
N LEU A 15 2.57 -10.51 12.67
CA LEU A 15 3.56 -11.56 12.90
C LEU A 15 4.75 -11.09 13.77
N PHE A 16 5.17 -9.83 13.61
CA PHE A 16 6.34 -9.26 14.32
C PHE A 16 5.95 -8.51 15.59
N ILE A 17 4.66 -8.40 15.88
CA ILE A 17 4.10 -7.57 16.96
C ILE A 17 3.47 -8.44 18.05
N ILE A 18 2.78 -9.53 17.71
CA ILE A 18 1.64 -9.97 18.54
C ILE A 18 1.90 -11.20 19.41
N ASN A 19 2.93 -12.03 19.17
CA ASN A 19 3.01 -13.28 19.94
C ASN A 19 4.43 -13.83 20.21
N PRO A 20 5.04 -13.48 21.35
CA PRO A 20 6.29 -14.08 21.81
C PRO A 20 6.21 -15.59 22.04
N ASP A 21 5.04 -16.13 22.39
CA ASP A 21 4.85 -17.57 22.65
C ASP A 21 4.84 -18.38 21.35
N GLU A 22 4.33 -17.79 20.26
CA GLU A 22 4.29 -18.41 18.93
C GLU A 22 5.59 -18.19 18.16
N TYR A 23 6.31 -17.10 18.45
CA TYR A 23 7.59 -16.76 17.83
C TYR A 23 8.71 -16.50 18.86
N PRO A 24 9.16 -17.51 19.64
CA PRO A 24 10.16 -17.32 20.70
C PRO A 24 11.52 -16.80 20.21
N TRP A 25 11.84 -16.98 18.92
CA TRP A 25 13.07 -16.45 18.31
C TRP A 25 12.99 -14.93 18.02
N LEU A 26 11.80 -14.33 18.11
CA LEU A 26 11.60 -12.88 18.04
C LEU A 26 11.61 -12.23 19.43
N ASN A 27 11.74 -13.01 20.49
CA ASN A 27 11.78 -12.50 21.85
C ASN A 27 12.98 -11.55 22.02
N ASP A 28 12.79 -10.47 22.78
CA ASP A 28 13.76 -9.38 22.96
C ASP A 28 14.09 -8.55 21.70
N ARG A 29 13.38 -8.74 20.58
CA ARG A 29 13.53 -7.93 19.36
C ARG A 29 12.44 -6.86 19.31
N GLY A 30 12.81 -5.60 19.55
CA GLY A 30 11.90 -4.46 19.54
C GLY A 30 11.49 -3.98 18.15
N TYR A 31 10.89 -4.84 17.31
CA TYR A 31 10.48 -4.48 15.94
C TYR A 31 9.50 -3.30 15.87
N GLN A 32 8.65 -3.14 16.90
CA GLN A 32 7.72 -2.00 17.01
C GLN A 32 8.43 -0.65 17.19
N ALA A 33 9.68 -0.65 17.67
CA ALA A 33 10.47 0.57 17.85
C ALA A 33 11.32 0.91 16.62
N LEU A 34 11.24 0.13 15.53
CA LEU A 34 11.93 0.44 14.29
C LEU A 34 11.20 1.57 13.56
N GLU A 35 11.96 2.59 13.20
CA GLU A 35 11.52 3.67 12.31
C GLU A 35 12.38 3.61 11.06
N LEU A 36 11.75 3.29 9.93
CA LEU A 36 12.38 3.19 8.61
C LEU A 36 11.64 4.14 7.67
N PRO A 37 11.95 5.44 7.71
CA PRO A 37 11.11 6.50 7.12
C PRO A 37 10.89 6.31 5.62
N ASN A 38 11.91 5.89 4.88
CA ASN A 38 11.76 5.61 3.45
C ASN A 38 10.82 4.44 3.19
N THR A 39 10.88 3.38 4.00
CA THR A 39 10.00 2.21 3.86
C THR A 39 8.55 2.59 4.16
N GLU A 40 8.33 3.39 5.19
CA GLU A 40 7.01 3.90 5.56
C GLU A 40 6.44 4.82 4.49
N GLN A 41 7.27 5.69 3.92
CA GLN A 41 6.92 6.58 2.82
C GLN A 41 6.48 5.79 1.57
N PHE A 42 7.27 4.81 1.14
CA PHE A 42 6.90 3.96 0.01
C PHE A 42 5.63 3.17 0.29
N ALA A 43 5.51 2.52 1.45
CA ALA A 43 4.39 1.64 1.75
C ALA A 43 3.06 2.38 1.92
N ASN A 44 3.09 3.58 2.52
CA ASN A 44 1.86 4.28 2.93
C ASN A 44 1.48 5.48 2.05
N HIS A 45 2.43 6.07 1.32
CA HIS A 45 2.21 7.37 0.66
C HIS A 45 2.52 7.38 -0.83
N GLU A 46 3.56 6.68 -1.28
CA GLU A 46 4.08 6.85 -2.65
C GLU A 46 3.79 5.67 -3.58
N ALA A 47 3.46 4.49 -3.05
CA ALA A 47 3.23 3.30 -3.87
C ALA A 47 1.73 3.02 -4.08
N VAL A 48 1.41 2.59 -5.30
CA VAL A 48 0.13 1.95 -5.64
C VAL A 48 0.42 0.49 -6.01
N TRP A 49 -0.26 -0.43 -5.35
CA TRP A 49 -0.02 -1.85 -5.53
C TRP A 49 -1.05 -2.49 -6.46
N LEU A 50 -0.55 -3.07 -7.56
CA LEU A 50 -1.34 -3.84 -8.50
C LEU A 50 -1.21 -5.33 -8.17
N LYS A 51 -2.33 -6.05 -8.18
CA LYS A 51 -2.29 -7.51 -8.07
C LYS A 51 -1.64 -8.09 -9.32
N GLN A 52 -0.79 -9.10 -9.15
CA GLN A 52 -0.17 -9.81 -10.27
C GLN A 52 -1.21 -10.34 -11.27
N THR A 53 -2.41 -10.68 -10.81
CA THR A 53 -3.51 -11.15 -11.67
C THR A 53 -3.90 -10.15 -12.76
N TYR A 54 -3.69 -8.85 -12.56
CA TYR A 54 -3.95 -7.83 -13.58
C TYR A 54 -2.97 -7.91 -14.75
N LEU A 55 -1.81 -8.54 -14.58
CA LEU A 55 -0.81 -8.75 -15.63
C LEU A 55 -1.05 -10.03 -16.43
N LEU A 56 -2.02 -10.86 -16.03
CA LEU A 56 -2.39 -12.09 -16.74
C LEU A 56 -3.47 -11.85 -17.81
N GLY A 57 -3.95 -10.61 -17.93
CA GLY A 57 -4.94 -10.22 -18.93
C GLY A 57 -4.35 -10.13 -20.34
N ASN A 58 -5.24 -9.92 -21.30
CA ASN A 58 -4.85 -9.66 -22.68
C ASN A 58 -4.34 -8.21 -22.84
N HIS A 59 -3.99 -7.87 -24.09
CA HIS A 59 -3.48 -6.53 -24.40
C HIS A 59 -4.47 -5.41 -24.07
N ASP A 60 -5.78 -5.64 -24.22
CA ASP A 60 -6.79 -4.63 -23.91
C ASP A 60 -7.00 -4.47 -22.39
N ASP A 61 -6.89 -5.56 -21.61
CA ASP A 61 -6.89 -5.47 -20.14
C ASP A 61 -5.73 -4.61 -19.63
N THR A 62 -4.55 -4.70 -20.28
CA THR A 62 -3.40 -3.86 -19.94
C THR A 62 -3.67 -2.37 -20.21
N LYS A 63 -4.43 -2.05 -21.28
CA LYS A 63 -4.84 -0.66 -21.57
C LYS A 63 -5.78 -0.11 -20.51
N ASP A 64 -6.59 -0.94 -19.87
CA ASP A 64 -7.50 -0.49 -18.83
C ASP A 64 -6.77 -0.01 -17.57
N VAL A 65 -5.60 -0.58 -17.27
CA VAL A 65 -4.70 -0.05 -16.23
C VAL A 65 -4.28 1.38 -16.59
N ILE A 66 -3.80 1.60 -17.82
CA ILE A 66 -3.37 2.93 -18.31
C ILE A 66 -4.53 3.93 -18.24
N ARG A 67 -5.69 3.57 -18.79
CA ARG A 67 -6.90 4.42 -18.79
C ARG A 67 -7.35 4.78 -17.39
N THR A 68 -7.20 3.86 -16.43
CA THR A 68 -7.53 4.12 -15.02
C THR A 68 -6.62 5.19 -14.43
N PHE A 69 -5.31 5.10 -14.66
CA PHE A 69 -4.37 6.14 -14.22
C PHE A 69 -4.65 7.48 -14.90
N GLU A 70 -4.87 7.51 -16.21
CA GLU A 70 -5.23 8.74 -16.95
C GLU A 70 -6.50 9.38 -16.39
N LYS A 71 -7.54 8.58 -16.12
CA LYS A 71 -8.81 9.07 -15.56
C LYS A 71 -8.62 9.67 -14.17
N VAL A 72 -7.91 8.98 -13.27
CA VAL A 72 -7.69 9.44 -11.89
C VAL A 72 -6.82 10.69 -11.88
N THR A 73 -5.68 10.67 -12.58
CA THR A 73 -4.77 11.82 -12.64
C THR A 73 -5.43 13.05 -13.29
N SER A 74 -6.20 12.87 -14.37
CA SER A 74 -6.95 13.98 -14.98
C SER A 74 -7.99 14.56 -14.01
N ALA A 75 -8.69 13.71 -13.25
CA ALA A 75 -9.64 14.17 -12.24
C ALA A 75 -8.94 14.92 -11.09
N MET A 76 -7.78 14.44 -10.64
CA MET A 76 -6.96 15.10 -9.61
C MET A 76 -6.49 16.49 -10.07
N LEU A 77 -6.07 16.61 -11.33
CA LEU A 77 -5.65 17.90 -11.89
C LEU A 77 -6.82 18.88 -12.03
N LYS A 78 -8.01 18.38 -12.42
CA LYS A 78 -9.19 19.22 -12.63
C LYS A 78 -9.83 19.68 -11.32
N GLU A 79 -9.90 18.80 -10.32
CA GLU A 79 -10.61 19.04 -9.05
C GLU A 79 -9.80 18.58 -7.83
N PRO A 80 -8.61 19.17 -7.57
CA PRO A 80 -7.66 18.66 -6.58
C PRO A 80 -8.22 18.62 -5.15
N LYS A 81 -9.10 19.57 -4.79
CA LYS A 81 -9.71 19.65 -3.45
C LYS A 81 -10.46 18.37 -3.06
N LYS A 82 -11.14 17.73 -4.02
CA LYS A 82 -11.87 16.48 -3.79
C LYS A 82 -10.97 15.33 -3.33
N PHE A 83 -9.68 15.37 -3.68
CA PHE A 83 -8.73 14.33 -3.34
C PHE A 83 -7.92 14.65 -2.08
N LEU A 84 -7.63 15.93 -1.85
CA LEU A 84 -6.91 16.39 -0.65
C LEU A 84 -7.78 16.35 0.62
N GLU A 85 -9.11 16.44 0.46
CA GLU A 85 -10.07 16.40 1.57
C GLU A 85 -10.58 14.99 1.88
N LEU A 86 -10.15 13.97 1.13
CA LEU A 86 -10.48 12.57 1.42
C LEU A 86 -9.78 12.13 2.72
N LYS A 87 -10.56 12.07 3.80
CA LYS A 87 -10.12 11.40 5.03
C LYS A 87 -10.30 9.89 4.85
N PHE A 88 -9.19 9.18 4.77
CA PHE A 88 -9.20 7.72 4.95
C PHE A 88 -9.28 7.48 6.47
N ASN A 89 -10.47 7.08 6.94
CA ASN A 89 -10.68 6.61 8.31
C ASN A 89 -10.09 5.21 8.50
#